data_AF-X0X8B7-F1
#
_entry.id   AF-X0X8B7-F1
#
_cell.length_a   1.000
_cell.length_b   1.000
_cell.length_c   1.000
_cell.angle_alpha   90.00
_cell.angle_beta   90.00
_cell.angle_gamma   90.00
#
_symmetry.space_group_name_H-M   'P 1'
#
loop_
_entity.id
_entity.type
_entity.pdbx_description
1 polymer ?
#
loop_
_entity_poly.entity_id
_entity_poly.type
_entity_poly.pdbx_seq_one_letter_code
_entity_poly.pdbx_strand_id
1 'polypeptide(L)'
;FYFNSKESPKGVLLDRGGHVLDLACWWLGEKPDLILSQNDSFGGPEAVAHIQYEHGGCQGKIKLSWLYKLENVYRIEGTQGAIEGSIYERNTFTFTPKSSEPQKIKLKSVEKDFYDFGNTIISNFLKVIYGEEEPLVSGAEVLDSIKFIEESYNHASRFEMPWYASWVNNNGK
;
A
#
# COMPACT_ATOMS: atom_id res chain seq x y z
N PHE A 1 -17.38 -5.03 -13.08
CA PHE A 1 -17.39 -3.81 -12.26
C PHE A 1 -17.62 -4.23 -10.81
N TYR A 2 -16.69 -3.89 -9.91
CA TYR A 2 -16.55 -4.46 -8.55
C TYR A 2 -17.43 -3.81 -7.45
N PHE A 3 -18.42 -2.98 -7.80
CA PHE A 3 -19.26 -2.26 -6.82
C PHE A 3 -20.56 -3.00 -6.48
N ASN A 4 -20.51 -4.32 -6.36
CA ASN A 4 -21.61 -5.08 -5.77
C ASN A 4 -21.31 -5.28 -4.29
N SER A 5 -21.96 -4.50 -3.43
CA SER A 5 -21.77 -4.58 -1.96
C SER A 5 -22.15 -5.94 -1.37
N LYS A 6 -22.86 -6.80 -2.12
CA LYS A 6 -23.13 -8.19 -1.73
C LYS A 6 -21.98 -9.15 -2.05
N GLU A 7 -21.09 -8.81 -2.98
CA GLU A 7 -19.97 -9.65 -3.43
C GLU A 7 -18.63 -9.14 -2.92
N SER A 8 -18.45 -7.82 -2.84
CA SER A 8 -17.31 -7.17 -2.19
C SER A 8 -17.83 -6.01 -1.34
N PRO A 9 -18.14 -6.22 -0.06
CA PRO A 9 -18.56 -5.14 0.84
C PRO A 9 -17.43 -4.12 1.12
N LYS A 10 -16.21 -4.41 0.66
CA LYS A 10 -14.96 -3.76 1.03
C LYS A 10 -14.36 -3.07 -0.19
N GLY A 11 -13.81 -1.86 0.00
CA GLY A 11 -13.28 -1.03 -1.07
C GLY A 11 -11.79 -1.22 -1.32
N VAL A 12 -11.22 -0.31 -2.13
CA VAL A 12 -9.83 -0.38 -2.59
C VAL A 12 -8.82 -0.40 -1.44
N LEU A 13 -9.12 0.22 -0.30
CA LEU A 13 -8.19 0.26 0.81
C LEU A 13 -7.99 -1.13 1.40
N LEU A 14 -9.02 -1.95 1.55
CA LEU A 14 -8.83 -3.30 2.06
C LEU A 14 -8.30 -4.26 1.01
N ASP A 15 -8.70 -4.11 -0.26
CA ASP A 15 -8.20 -4.93 -1.37
C ASP A 15 -6.70 -4.73 -1.63
N ARG A 16 -6.26 -3.47 -1.70
CA ARG A 16 -4.86 -3.14 -2.05
C ARG A 16 -4.02 -2.72 -0.85
N GLY A 17 -4.64 -2.16 0.18
CA GLY A 17 -3.91 -1.73 1.37
C GLY A 17 -3.28 -2.88 2.13
N GLY A 18 -3.87 -4.09 2.11
CA GLY A 18 -3.23 -5.28 2.69
C GLY A 18 -1.85 -5.61 2.09
N HIS A 19 -1.55 -5.11 0.89
CA HIS A 19 -0.20 -5.21 0.31
C HIS A 19 0.60 -3.92 0.51
N VAL A 20 -0.02 -2.76 0.25
CA VAL A 20 0.70 -1.48 0.19
C VAL A 20 1.00 -0.92 1.58
N LEU A 21 0.06 -1.00 2.51
CA LEU A 21 0.28 -0.56 3.89
C LEU A 21 1.18 -1.56 4.62
N ASP A 22 1.08 -2.84 4.30
CA ASP A 22 1.98 -3.88 4.81
C ASP A 22 3.43 -3.63 4.39
N LEU A 23 3.67 -3.37 3.10
CA LEU A 23 4.99 -3.00 2.61
C LEU A 23 5.54 -1.74 3.30
N ALA A 24 4.69 -0.74 3.54
CA ALA A 24 5.09 0.47 4.25
C ALA A 24 5.48 0.18 5.71
N CYS A 25 4.66 -0.57 6.45
CA CYS A 25 4.96 -0.95 7.83
C CYS A 25 6.25 -1.80 7.89
N TRP A 26 6.43 -2.73 6.95
CA TRP A 26 7.63 -3.56 6.88
C TRP A 26 8.90 -2.73 6.63
N TRP A 27 8.86 -1.76 5.71
CA TRP A 27 10.00 -0.87 5.47
C TRP A 27 10.31 0.06 6.64
N LEU A 28 9.30 0.49 7.39
CA LEU A 28 9.46 1.38 8.54
C LEU A 28 9.77 0.61 9.84
N GLY A 29 9.50 -0.70 9.86
CA GLY A 29 9.69 -1.58 11.02
C GLY A 29 8.54 -1.55 12.04
N GLU A 30 7.57 -0.66 11.87
CA GLU A 30 6.38 -0.55 12.71
C GLU A 30 5.26 0.23 11.99
N LYS A 31 4.08 0.29 12.62
CA LYS A 31 2.97 1.13 12.16
C LYS A 31 3.34 2.63 12.25
N PRO A 32 3.29 3.41 11.16
CA PRO A 32 3.46 4.86 11.23
C PRO A 32 2.25 5.56 11.88
N ASP A 33 2.42 6.83 12.23
CA ASP A 33 1.35 7.67 12.77
C ASP A 33 0.47 8.22 11.64
N LEU A 34 -0.84 7.96 11.71
CA LEU A 34 -1.77 8.43 10.70
C LEU A 34 -1.98 9.95 10.82
N ILE A 35 -1.72 10.69 9.74
CA ILE A 35 -2.02 12.13 9.65
C ILE A 35 -3.40 12.36 9.00
N LEU A 36 -3.68 11.63 7.92
CA LEU A 36 -4.87 11.84 7.11
C LEU A 36 -5.30 10.52 6.48
N SER A 37 -6.60 10.25 6.54
CA SER A 37 -7.24 9.22 5.73
C SER A 37 -8.42 9.82 5.00
N GLN A 38 -8.41 9.72 3.66
CA GLN A 38 -9.49 10.18 2.81
C GLN A 38 -9.93 9.11 1.82
N ASN A 39 -11.23 9.04 1.55
CA ASN A 39 -11.77 8.18 0.50
C ASN A 39 -13.01 8.79 -0.18
N ASP A 40 -13.52 8.13 -1.22
CA ASP A 40 -14.71 8.55 -1.97
C ASP A 40 -16.00 7.84 -1.53
N SER A 41 -15.99 7.16 -0.38
CA SER A 41 -17.14 6.39 0.09
C SER A 41 -18.33 7.27 0.51
N PHE A 42 -19.52 6.82 0.15
CA PHE A 42 -20.82 7.30 0.63
C PHE A 42 -21.45 6.35 1.68
N GLY A 43 -20.64 5.60 2.41
CA GLY A 43 -21.10 4.55 3.35
C GLY A 43 -21.11 3.14 2.76
N GLY A 44 -20.52 2.97 1.57
CA GLY A 44 -20.27 1.69 0.91
C GLY A 44 -18.78 1.49 0.61
N PRO A 45 -18.41 0.58 -0.30
CA PRO A 45 -17.01 0.40 -0.68
C PRO A 45 -16.47 1.65 -1.39
N GLU A 46 -15.30 2.12 -0.95
CA GLU A 46 -14.51 3.16 -1.60
C GLU A 46 -13.78 2.64 -2.84
N ALA A 47 -13.69 3.46 -3.88
CA ALA A 47 -12.94 3.18 -5.09
C ALA A 47 -11.56 3.83 -5.09
N VAL A 48 -11.40 4.91 -4.32
CA VAL A 48 -10.17 5.70 -4.21
C VAL A 48 -9.90 5.97 -2.75
N ALA A 49 -8.64 5.78 -2.33
CA ALA A 49 -8.19 6.10 -0.99
C ALA A 49 -6.87 6.88 -1.03
N HIS A 50 -6.70 7.79 -0.09
CA HIS A 50 -5.51 8.61 0.08
C HIS A 50 -5.16 8.68 1.57
N ILE A 51 -3.97 8.18 1.89
CA ILE A 51 -3.45 8.14 3.25
C ILE A 51 -2.19 8.98 3.31
N GLN A 52 -2.06 9.79 4.37
CA GLN A 52 -0.82 10.45 4.74
C GLN A 52 -0.45 10.03 6.15
N TYR A 53 0.84 9.85 6.39
CA TYR A 53 1.36 9.40 7.66
C TYR A 53 2.71 10.06 7.97
N GLU A 54 3.10 10.01 9.23
CA GLU A 54 4.41 10.41 9.71
C GLU A 54 5.11 9.23 10.38
N HIS A 55 6.43 9.18 10.25
CA HIS A 55 7.27 8.24 10.97
C HIS A 55 8.68 8.82 11.11
N GLY A 56 9.19 8.89 12.34
CA GLY A 56 10.57 9.34 12.59
C GLY A 56 10.90 10.75 12.04
N GLY A 57 9.91 11.64 11.96
CA GLY A 57 10.05 12.98 11.37
C GLY A 57 10.02 13.03 9.83
N CYS A 58 9.71 11.90 9.17
CA CYS A 58 9.47 11.81 7.73
C CYS A 58 7.98 11.74 7.45
N GLN A 59 7.54 12.33 6.34
CA GLN A 59 6.17 12.23 5.86
C GLN A 59 6.07 11.22 4.72
N GLY A 60 4.99 10.44 4.72
CA GLY A 60 4.68 9.49 3.68
C GLY A 60 3.25 9.64 3.16
N LYS A 61 3.03 9.14 1.94
CA LYS A 61 1.76 9.23 1.26
C LYS A 61 1.48 8.00 0.42
N ILE A 62 0.29 7.45 0.57
CA ILE A 62 -0.21 6.31 -0.18
C ILE A 62 -1.48 6.74 -0.94
N LYS A 63 -1.53 6.44 -2.23
CA LYS A 63 -2.73 6.62 -3.06
C LYS A 63 -3.12 5.27 -3.64
N LEU A 64 -4.40 4.94 -3.54
CA LEU A 64 -4.99 3.72 -4.07
C LEU A 64 -6.19 4.09 -4.95
N SER A 65 -6.37 3.39 -6.06
CA SER A 65 -7.43 3.71 -7.03
C SER A 65 -7.86 2.49 -7.83
N TRP A 66 -9.18 2.29 -7.92
CA TRP A 66 -9.85 1.46 -8.91
C TRP A 66 -10.39 2.26 -10.10
N LEU A 67 -10.54 3.58 -9.96
CA LEU A 67 -11.20 4.44 -10.96
C LEU A 67 -10.26 4.91 -12.07
N TYR A 68 -9.00 5.12 -11.74
CA TYR A 68 -7.99 5.62 -12.67
C TYR A 68 -6.64 4.97 -12.43
N LYS A 69 -5.85 4.91 -13.50
CA LYS A 69 -4.51 4.33 -13.48
C LYS A 69 -3.56 5.24 -12.71
N LEU A 70 -2.85 4.66 -11.74
CA LEU A 70 -1.70 5.26 -11.08
C LEU A 70 -0.41 4.80 -11.76
N GLU A 71 0.68 5.54 -11.53
CA GLU A 71 2.02 5.17 -12.00
C GLU A 71 2.51 3.85 -11.39
N ASN A 72 1.97 3.48 -10.22
CA ASN A 72 2.26 2.23 -9.51
C ASN A 72 3.76 2.08 -9.20
N VAL A 73 4.32 3.16 -8.65
CA VAL A 73 5.71 3.25 -8.20
C VAL A 73 5.75 3.52 -6.69
N TYR A 74 6.82 3.06 -6.05
CA TYR A 74 7.25 3.58 -4.76
C TYR A 74 8.39 4.57 -4.97
N ARG A 75 8.41 5.63 -4.18
CA ARG A 75 9.50 6.62 -4.17
C ARG A 75 9.88 6.95 -2.73
N ILE A 76 11.16 6.82 -2.44
CA ILE A 76 11.74 7.09 -1.12
C ILE A 76 12.80 8.17 -1.31
N GLU A 77 12.63 9.30 -0.63
CA GLU A 77 13.55 10.43 -0.71
C GLU A 77 14.38 10.54 0.55
N GLY A 78 15.69 10.62 0.39
CA GLY A 78 16.64 10.73 1.48
C GLY A 78 17.64 11.87 1.27
N THR A 79 18.54 12.01 2.23
CA THR A 79 19.54 13.10 2.22
C THR A 79 20.57 12.97 1.11
N GLN A 80 20.75 11.77 0.53
CA GLN A 80 21.72 11.49 -0.52
C GLN A 80 21.11 11.37 -1.93
N GLY A 81 19.79 11.33 -2.04
CA GLY A 81 19.10 11.10 -3.31
C GLY A 81 17.72 10.48 -3.12
N ALA A 82 17.16 9.95 -4.20
CA ALA A 82 15.88 9.27 -4.20
C ALA A 82 16.01 7.85 -4.77
N ILE A 83 15.24 6.92 -4.22
CA ILE A 83 15.02 5.58 -4.77
C ILE A 83 13.61 5.56 -5.37
N GLU A 84 13.48 5.10 -6.60
CA GLU A 84 12.19 4.88 -7.25
C GLU A 84 12.15 3.48 -7.87
N GLY A 85 11.06 2.75 -7.64
CA GLY A 85 10.86 1.45 -8.26
C GLY A 85 9.40 1.19 -8.60
N SER A 86 9.19 0.39 -9.63
CA SER A 86 7.87 -0.08 -10.04
C SER A 86 7.45 -1.26 -9.17
N ILE A 87 6.20 -1.30 -8.75
CA ILE A 87 5.66 -2.47 -8.03
C ILE A 87 5.61 -3.73 -8.91
N TYR A 88 5.79 -3.58 -10.22
CA TYR A 88 5.85 -4.68 -11.19
C TYR A 88 7.29 -5.14 -11.48
N GLU A 89 8.31 -4.33 -11.16
CA GLU A 89 9.72 -4.69 -11.31
C GLU A 89 10.30 -5.11 -9.96
N ARG A 90 10.56 -6.41 -9.79
CA ARG A 90 10.89 -6.99 -8.47
C ARG A 90 12.35 -6.83 -8.05
N ASN A 91 13.26 -6.85 -9.01
CA ASN A 91 14.69 -6.90 -8.76
C ASN A 91 15.41 -5.67 -9.28
N THR A 92 14.67 -4.62 -9.63
CA THR A 92 15.28 -3.43 -10.22
C THR A 92 14.61 -2.19 -9.69
N PHE A 93 15.43 -1.20 -9.37
CA PHE A 93 14.99 0.14 -9.01
C PHE A 93 15.98 1.16 -9.57
N THR A 94 15.55 2.42 -9.62
CA THR A 94 16.39 3.54 -9.99
C THR A 94 16.83 4.27 -8.73
N PHE A 95 18.13 4.51 -8.59
CA PHE A 95 18.68 5.42 -7.60
C PHE A 95 19.10 6.71 -8.30
N THR A 96 18.60 7.84 -7.83
CA THR A 96 18.94 9.18 -8.33
C THR A 96 19.70 9.93 -7.25
N PRO A 97 21.05 10.00 -7.33
CA PRO A 97 21.86 10.76 -6.40
C PRO A 97 21.59 12.27 -6.53
N LYS A 98 21.83 13.06 -5.48
CA LYS A 98 21.64 14.52 -5.53
C LYS A 98 22.51 15.25 -6.55
N SER A 99 23.70 14.72 -6.84
CA SER A 99 24.73 15.40 -7.64
C SER A 99 25.17 14.59 -8.85
N SER A 100 24.40 13.58 -9.27
CA SER A 100 24.79 12.68 -10.36
C SER A 100 23.56 12.14 -11.08
N GLU A 101 23.79 11.59 -12.26
CA GLU A 101 22.73 11.02 -13.10
C GLU A 101 22.06 9.81 -12.44
N PRO A 102 20.76 9.56 -12.73
CA PRO A 102 20.06 8.37 -12.29
C PRO A 102 20.73 7.07 -12.72
N GLN A 103 20.74 6.08 -11.84
CA GLN A 103 21.34 4.77 -12.04
C GLN A 103 20.32 3.66 -11.82
N LYS A 104 20.17 2.78 -12.81
CA LYS A 104 19.34 1.58 -12.68
C LYS A 104 20.12 0.49 -11.94
N ILE A 105 19.65 0.11 -10.75
CA ILE A 105 20.27 -0.89 -9.88
C ILE A 105 19.49 -2.19 -9.99
N LYS A 106 20.17 -3.27 -10.41
CA LYS A 106 19.60 -4.62 -10.49
C LYS A 106 20.10 -5.49 -9.35
N LEU A 107 19.17 -5.94 -8.52
CA LEU A 107 19.39 -6.89 -7.44
C LEU A 107 19.44 -8.32 -7.97
N LYS A 108 20.24 -9.16 -7.29
CA LYS A 108 20.22 -10.62 -7.50
C LYS A 108 19.18 -11.21 -6.55
N SER A 109 18.29 -12.03 -7.10
CA SER A 109 17.27 -12.76 -6.35
C SER A 109 17.31 -14.23 -6.75
N VAL A 110 17.11 -15.13 -5.79
CA VAL A 110 16.99 -16.57 -6.06
C VAL A 110 15.64 -16.83 -6.72
N GLU A 111 14.60 -16.17 -6.23
CA GLU A 111 13.24 -16.15 -6.76
C GLU A 111 13.19 -15.23 -7.99
N LYS A 112 12.76 -15.79 -9.13
CA LYS A 112 12.72 -15.09 -10.41
C LYS A 112 11.31 -14.71 -10.81
N ASP A 113 10.33 -15.52 -10.44
CA ASP A 113 8.93 -15.29 -10.75
C ASP A 113 7.99 -15.53 -9.57
N PHE A 114 6.70 -15.32 -9.80
CA PHE A 114 5.66 -15.45 -8.77
C PHE A 114 5.54 -16.88 -8.22
N TYR A 115 5.81 -17.89 -9.04
CA TYR A 115 5.74 -19.29 -8.61
C TYR A 115 6.90 -19.64 -7.67
N ASP A 116 8.09 -19.08 -7.92
CA ASP A 116 9.23 -19.24 -7.01
C ASP A 116 8.89 -18.73 -5.60
N PHE A 117 8.31 -17.52 -5.49
CA PHE A 117 7.86 -16.99 -4.20
C PHE A 117 6.78 -17.87 -3.55
N GLY A 118 5.79 -18.33 -4.33
CA GLY A 118 4.75 -19.23 -3.83
C GLY A 118 5.34 -20.52 -3.26
N ASN A 119 6.31 -21.12 -3.96
CA ASN A 119 7.02 -22.32 -3.50
C ASN A 119 7.80 -22.04 -2.21
N THR A 120 8.51 -20.91 -2.12
CA THR A 120 9.25 -20.53 -0.91
C THR A 120 8.31 -20.41 0.29
N ILE A 121 7.20 -19.68 0.15
CA ILE A 121 6.24 -19.48 1.25
C ILE A 121 5.55 -20.78 1.65
N ILE A 122 5.07 -21.59 0.69
CA ILE A 122 4.39 -22.85 1.00
C ILE A 122 5.37 -23.86 1.63
N SER A 123 6.60 -23.95 1.12
CA SER A 123 7.63 -24.84 1.65
C SER A 123 7.97 -24.48 3.09
N ASN A 124 8.22 -23.20 3.38
CA ASN A 124 8.47 -22.75 4.75
C ASN A 124 7.26 -23.01 5.65
N PHE A 125 6.03 -22.72 5.20
CA PHE A 125 4.82 -23.00 5.98
C PHE A 125 4.70 -24.47 6.39
N LEU A 126 4.97 -25.41 5.48
CA LEU A 126 4.95 -26.85 5.79
C LEU A 126 6.03 -27.20 6.82
N LYS A 127 7.25 -26.68 6.66
CA LYS A 127 8.35 -26.92 7.61
C LYS A 127 8.07 -26.37 8.99
N VAL A 128 7.41 -25.21 9.09
CA VAL A 128 6.94 -24.63 10.37
C VAL A 128 5.94 -25.56 11.05
N ILE A 129 4.98 -26.14 10.30
CA ILE A 129 4.03 -27.11 10.86
C ILE A 129 4.74 -28.35 11.42
N TYR A 130 5.82 -28.79 10.79
CA TYR A 130 6.63 -29.91 11.25
C TYR A 130 7.65 -29.53 12.34
N GLY A 131 7.75 -28.25 12.71
CA GLY A 131 8.70 -27.76 13.72
C GLY A 131 10.16 -27.73 13.23
N GLU A 132 10.38 -27.69 11.92
CA GLU A 132 11.70 -27.72 11.29
C GLU A 132 12.30 -26.32 11.05
N GLU A 133 11.45 -25.31 10.88
CA GLU A 133 11.83 -23.91 10.63
C GLU A 133 10.91 -22.94 11.37
N GLU A 134 11.38 -21.70 11.52
CA GLU A 134 10.56 -20.56 11.93
C GLU A 134 9.81 -19.96 10.72
N PRO A 135 8.67 -19.30 10.92
CA PRO A 135 7.94 -18.67 9.82
C PRO A 135 8.74 -17.53 9.20
N LEU A 136 8.84 -17.52 7.86
CA LEU A 136 9.46 -16.43 7.10
C LEU A 136 8.70 -15.11 7.27
N VAL A 137 7.38 -15.20 7.42
CA VAL A 137 6.50 -14.10 7.80
C VAL A 137 5.50 -14.66 8.81
N SER A 138 5.63 -14.21 10.05
CA SER A 138 4.77 -14.57 11.17
C SER A 138 3.45 -13.81 11.13
N GLY A 139 2.42 -14.34 11.80
CA GLY A 139 1.17 -13.62 11.98
C GLY A 139 1.29 -12.35 12.83
N ALA A 140 2.36 -12.23 13.63
CA ALA A 140 2.61 -11.03 14.43
C ALA A 140 3.09 -9.85 13.57
N GLU A 141 3.85 -10.11 12.51
CA GLU A 141 4.41 -9.08 11.63
C GLU A 141 3.34 -8.32 10.83
N VAL A 142 2.18 -8.95 10.59
CA VAL A 142 1.06 -8.29 9.87
C VAL A 142 0.13 -7.49 10.80
N LEU A 143 0.34 -7.53 12.12
CA LEU A 143 -0.55 -6.82 13.05
C LEU A 143 -0.53 -5.32 12.83
N ASP A 144 0.62 -4.75 12.49
CA ASP A 144 0.75 -3.32 12.31
C ASP A 144 0.05 -2.83 11.03
N SER A 145 0.10 -3.61 9.96
CA SER A 145 -0.63 -3.29 8.74
C SER A 145 -2.14 -3.42 8.91
N ILE A 146 -2.61 -4.42 9.66
CA ILE A 146 -4.03 -4.55 10.06
C ILE A 146 -4.48 -3.34 10.87
N LYS A 147 -3.74 -2.98 11.93
CA LYS A 147 -4.05 -1.78 12.74
C LYS A 147 -4.05 -0.52 11.89
N PHE A 148 -3.12 -0.38 10.95
CA PHE A 148 -3.05 0.80 10.09
C PHE A 148 -4.26 0.93 9.16
N ILE A 149 -4.73 -0.19 8.61
CA ILE A 149 -5.95 -0.24 7.80
C ILE A 149 -7.17 0.12 8.66
N GLU A 150 -7.31 -0.48 9.84
CA GLU A 150 -8.42 -0.19 10.76
C GLU A 150 -8.44 1.29 11.19
N GLU A 151 -7.30 1.83 11.58
CA GLU A 151 -7.15 3.24 11.95
C GLU A 151 -7.50 4.16 10.77
N SER A 152 -7.06 3.80 9.56
CA SER A 152 -7.39 4.53 8.34
C SER A 152 -8.89 4.54 8.05
N TYR A 153 -9.60 3.43 8.29
CA TYR A 153 -11.06 3.39 8.17
C TYR A 153 -11.75 4.22 9.25
N ASN A 154 -11.30 4.13 10.50
CA ASN A 154 -11.89 4.84 11.64
C ASN A 154 -11.77 6.37 11.52
N HIS A 155 -10.71 6.86 10.90
CA HIS A 155 -10.46 8.30 10.69
C HIS A 155 -10.75 8.76 9.26
N ALA A 156 -11.36 7.91 8.43
CA ALA A 156 -11.63 8.24 7.05
C ALA A 156 -12.60 9.43 6.96
N SER A 157 -12.15 10.48 6.29
CA SER A 157 -13.02 11.57 5.83
C SER A 157 -13.27 11.43 4.34
N ARG A 158 -14.36 12.06 3.85
CA ARG A 158 -14.60 12.05 2.40
C ARG A 158 -13.68 13.05 1.72
N PHE A 159 -13.28 12.75 0.49
CA PHE A 159 -12.68 13.77 -0.37
C PHE A 159 -13.60 14.98 -0.50
N GLU A 160 -13.00 16.17 -0.58
CA GLU A 160 -13.72 17.33 -1.09
C GLU A 160 -14.09 17.05 -2.54
N MET A 161 -15.39 17.06 -2.83
CA MET A 161 -15.93 16.84 -4.17
C MET A 161 -16.78 18.04 -4.60
N PRO A 162 -16.16 19.17 -4.99
CA PRO A 162 -16.88 20.40 -5.34
C PRO A 162 -17.90 20.20 -6.46
N TRP A 163 -17.64 19.28 -7.39
CA TRP A 163 -18.57 18.91 -8.45
C TRP A 163 -19.85 18.26 -7.90
N TYR A 164 -19.73 17.40 -6.89
CA TYR A 164 -20.87 16.75 -6.26
C TYR A 164 -21.66 17.76 -5.41
N ALA A 165 -20.97 18.57 -4.61
CA ALA A 165 -21.61 19.64 -3.85
C ALA A 165 -22.40 20.60 -4.76
N SER A 166 -21.80 21.02 -5.88
CA SER A 166 -22.48 21.86 -6.87
C SER A 166 -23.67 21.15 -7.50
N TRP A 167 -23.55 19.86 -7.83
CA TRP A 167 -24.65 19.09 -8.40
C TRP A 167 -25.82 18.95 -7.41
N VAL A 168 -25.55 18.66 -6.14
CA VAL A 168 -26.57 18.59 -5.08
C VAL A 168 -27.24 19.95 -4.89
N ASN A 169 -26.48 21.05 -4.85
CA ASN A 169 -27.05 22.40 -4.70
C ASN A 169 -27.92 22.82 -5.90
N ASN A 170 -27.60 22.35 -7.12
CA ASN A 170 -28.31 22.74 -8.34
C ASN A 170 -29.47 21.79 -8.71
N ASN A 171 -29.47 20.54 -8.23
CA ASN A 171 -30.42 19.49 -8.64
C ASN A 171 -31.04 18.73 -7.47
N GLY A 172 -30.56 18.92 -6.24
CA GLY A 172 -31.28 18.52 -5.04
C GLY A 172 -32.44 19.48 -4.84
N LYS A 173 -33.66 18.93 -4.74
CA LYS A 173 -34.87 19.71 -4.43
C LYS A 173 -34.68 20.56 -3.18
#